data_AF-A0A0M2XDF3-F1
#
_entry.id   AF-A0A0M2XDF3-F1
#
_cell.length_a   1.000
_cell.length_b   1.000
_cell.length_c   1.000
_cell.angle_alpha   90.00
_cell.angle_beta   90.00
_cell.angle_gamma   90.00
#
_symmetry.space_group_name_H-M   'P 1'
#
loop_
_entity.id
_entity.type
_entity.pdbx_description
1 polymer ?
#
loop_
_entity_poly.entity_id
_entity_poly.type
_entity_poly.pdbx_seq_one_letter_code
_entity_poly.pdbx_strand_id
1 'polypeptide(L)'
;MSTIGIILILILRIYSWILIARIIIEMIQSFSRQFNPPRWFMVLAEPLFMVTDPPVRALRRLIPPLRMGGVALDVSIIVLFLLLSVLMMVVSSIFL
;
A
#
# COMPACT_ATOMS: atom_id res chain seq x y z
N MET A 1 4.93 -16.74 -21.65
CA MET A 1 5.95 -16.51 -20.59
C MET A 1 7.21 -15.80 -21.12
N SER A 2 7.16 -14.49 -21.31
CA SER A 2 8.40 -13.72 -21.58
C SER A 2 9.15 -13.43 -20.28
N THR A 3 10.49 -13.42 -20.28
CA THR A 3 11.31 -13.08 -19.09
C THR A 3 10.95 -11.71 -18.51
N ILE A 4 10.57 -10.77 -19.39
CA ILE A 4 10.12 -9.41 -19.02
C ILE A 4 8.83 -9.46 -18.18
N GLY A 5 7.86 -10.28 -18.59
CA GLY A 5 6.60 -10.45 -17.85
C GLY A 5 6.81 -10.98 -16.43
N ILE A 6 7.72 -11.95 -16.26
CA ILE A 6 8.05 -12.51 -14.95
C ILE A 6 8.64 -11.45 -14.03
N ILE A 7 9.57 -10.63 -14.52
CA ILE A 7 10.20 -9.56 -13.74
C ILE A 7 9.15 -8.51 -13.33
N LEU A 8 8.26 -8.10 -14.25
CA LEU A 8 7.19 -7.15 -13.95
C LEU A 8 6.23 -7.67 -12.88
N ILE A 9 5.78 -8.92 -13.01
CA ILE A 9 4.89 -9.55 -12.02
C ILE A 9 5.58 -9.62 -10.66
N LEU A 10 6.88 -9.95 -10.61
CA LEU A 10 7.64 -10.03 -9.36
C LEU A 10 7.73 -8.67 -8.67
N ILE A 11 8.01 -7.60 -9.42
CA ILE A 11 8.03 -6.23 -8.88
C ILE A 11 6.66 -5.84 -8.33
N LEU A 12 5.59 -6.05 -9.10
CA LEU A 12 4.22 -5.73 -8.67
C LEU A 12 3.85 -6.51 -7.40
N ARG A 13 4.27 -7.78 -7.31
CA ARG A 13 3.99 -8.62 -6.16
C ARG A 13 4.72 -8.13 -4.91
N ILE A 14 6.01 -7.78 -5.02
CA ILE A 14 6.77 -7.19 -3.92
C ILE A 14 6.11 -5.89 -3.46
N TYR A 15 5.71 -5.04 -4.40
CA TYR A 15 5.04 -3.78 -4.08
C TYR A 15 3.70 -4.00 -3.37
N SER A 16 2.90 -4.99 -3.78
CA SER A 16 1.67 -5.37 -3.07
C SER A 16 1.94 -5.81 -1.62
N TRP A 17 3.00 -6.57 -1.36
CA TRP A 17 3.40 -6.95 0.00
C TRP A 17 3.79 -5.75 0.87
N ILE A 18 4.54 -4.80 0.30
CA ILE A 18 4.90 -3.54 0.96
C ILE A 18 3.63 -2.76 1.34
N LEU A 19 2.64 -2.71 0.45
CA LEU A 19 1.36 -2.05 0.71
C LEU A 19 0.56 -2.71 1.83
N ILE A 20 0.55 -4.05 1.88
CA ILE A 20 -0.07 -4.79 2.98
C ILE A 20 0.64 -4.45 4.30
N ALA A 21 1.98 -4.42 4.34
CA ALA A 21 2.72 -4.04 5.52
C ALA A 21 2.38 -2.62 6.00
N ARG A 22 2.24 -1.66 5.06
CA ARG A 22 1.79 -0.29 5.36
C ARG A 22 0.40 -0.29 5.99
N ILE A 23 -0.57 -1.03 5.43
CA ILE A 23 -1.93 -1.14 5.99
C ILE A 23 -1.89 -1.63 7.44
N ILE A 24 -1.09 -2.67 7.71
CA ILE A 24 -0.95 -3.22 9.07
C ILE A 24 -0.39 -2.16 10.02
N ILE A 25 0.65 -1.43 9.61
CA ILE A 25 1.26 -0.36 10.41
C ILE A 25 0.25 0.75 10.71
N GLU A 26 -0.52 1.20 9.72
CA GLU A 26 -1.55 2.22 9.90
C GLU A 26 -2.69 1.74 10.80
N MET A 27 -3.08 0.46 10.68
CA MET A 27 -4.08 -0.13 11.57
C MET A 27 -3.58 -0.19 13.02
N ILE A 28 -2.35 -0.65 13.26
CA ILE A 28 -1.76 -0.66 14.61
C ILE A 28 -1.81 0.74 15.23
N GLN A 29 -1.41 1.77 14.48
CA GLN A 29 -1.44 3.16 14.94
C GLN A 29 -2.86 3.68 15.15
N SER A 30 -3.79 3.35 14.25
CA SER A 30 -5.18 3.82 14.33
C SER A 30 -5.95 3.18 15.49
N PHE A 31 -5.72 1.90 15.76
CA PHE A 31 -6.40 1.19 16.86
C PHE A 31 -5.81 1.55 18.23
N SER A 32 -4.51 1.86 18.29
CA SER A 32 -3.86 2.31 19.52
C SER A 32 -3.62 3.81 19.47
N ARG A 33 -4.65 4.59 19.86
CA ARG A 33 -4.59 6.07 19.92
C ARG A 33 -3.44 6.61 20.79
N GLN A 34 -2.89 5.81 21.70
CA GLN A 34 -1.75 6.14 22.56
C GLN A 34 -0.49 5.32 22.21
N PHE A 35 -0.38 4.82 20.99
CA PHE A 35 0.77 4.04 20.56
C PHE A 35 2.04 4.90 20.58
N ASN A 36 3.00 4.50 21.42
CA ASN A 36 4.37 5.02 21.39
C ASN A 36 5.26 4.03 20.62
N PRO A 37 5.41 4.18 19.29
CA PRO A 37 6.17 3.24 18.48
C PRO A 37 7.63 3.18 18.96
N PRO A 38 8.17 1.99 19.24
CA PRO A 38 9.58 1.85 19.57
C PRO A 38 10.45 2.22 18.37
N ARG A 39 11.69 2.61 18.63
CA ARG A 39 12.60 3.15 17.59
C ARG A 39 12.82 2.20 16.42
N TRP A 40 12.91 0.89 16.68
CA TRP A 40 13.05 -0.14 15.65
C TRP A 40 11.84 -0.21 14.71
N PHE A 41 10.64 0.05 15.23
CA PHE A 41 9.41 0.04 14.43
C PHE A 41 9.43 1.19 13.43
N MET A 42 9.84 2.39 13.85
CA MET A 42 9.95 3.54 12.97
C MET A 42 11.00 3.32 11.87
N VAL A 43 12.15 2.73 12.20
CA VAL A 43 13.21 2.42 11.22
C VAL A 43 12.71 1.46 10.13
N LEU A 44 11.86 0.48 10.48
CA LEU A 44 11.26 -0.42 9.48
C LEU A 44 10.12 0.23 8.70
N ALA A 45 9.32 1.08 9.37
CA ALA A 45 8.17 1.71 8.75
C ALA A 45 8.55 2.82 7.76
N GLU A 46 9.62 3.57 8.03
CA GLU A 46 10.09 4.68 7.21
C GLU A 46 10.32 4.32 5.72
N PRO A 47 11.07 3.26 5.36
CA PRO A 47 11.25 2.89 3.95
C PRO A 47 9.94 2.43 3.31
N LEU A 48 9.07 1.73 4.06
CA LEU A 48 7.75 1.32 3.55
C LEU A 48 6.89 2.53 3.21
N PHE A 49 6.86 3.53 4.10
CA PHE A 49 6.14 4.78 3.88
C PHE A 49 6.75 5.58 2.74
N MET A 50 8.08 5.68 2.64
CA MET A 50 8.74 6.38 1.55
C MET A 50 8.36 5.83 0.18
N VAL A 51 8.29 4.50 0.05
CA VAL A 51 7.94 3.83 -1.22
C VAL A 51 6.44 3.94 -1.53
N THR A 52 5.59 3.86 -0.52
CA THR A 52 4.12 3.82 -0.72
C THR A 52 3.46 5.19 -0.70
N ASP A 53 4.07 6.20 -0.08
CA ASP A 53 3.49 7.53 0.06
C ASP A 53 3.26 8.28 -1.25
N PRO A 54 4.19 8.31 -2.22
CA PRO A 54 3.95 9.02 -3.47
C PRO A 54 2.66 8.57 -4.19
N PRO A 55 2.42 7.26 -4.41
CA PRO A 55 1.17 6.81 -5.04
C PRO A 55 -0.06 6.96 -4.15
N VAL A 56 0.05 6.74 -2.84
CA VAL A 56 -1.08 6.97 -1.92
C VAL A 56 -1.46 8.45 -1.91
N ARG A 57 -0.49 9.37 -1.88
CA ARG A 57 -0.76 10.82 -1.95
C ARG A 57 -1.36 11.22 -3.29
N ALA A 58 -0.90 10.62 -4.40
CA ALA A 58 -1.50 10.86 -5.71
C ALA A 58 -2.98 10.45 -5.72
N LEU A 59 -3.32 9.31 -5.10
CA LEU A 59 -4.72 8.89 -4.96
C LEU A 59 -5.52 9.72 -3.96
N ARG A 60 -4.94 10.13 -2.84
CA ARG A 60 -5.59 11.00 -1.83
C ARG A 60 -6.04 12.34 -2.42
N ARG A 61 -5.40 12.81 -3.51
CA ARG A 61 -5.85 14.01 -4.24
C ARG A 61 -7.16 13.79 -4.99
N LEU A 62 -7.43 12.57 -5.44
CA LEU A 62 -8.63 12.20 -6.17
C LEU A 62 -9.74 11.70 -5.24
N ILE A 63 -9.38 10.93 -4.21
CA ILE A 63 -10.31 10.29 -3.28
C ILE A 63 -9.89 10.66 -1.87
N PRO A 64 -10.49 11.69 -1.26
CA PRO A 64 -10.14 12.10 0.09
C PRO A 64 -10.51 11.02 1.11
N PRO A 65 -9.76 10.91 2.22
CA PRO A 65 -10.00 9.89 3.24
C PRO A 65 -11.35 10.11 3.92
N LEU A 66 -12.13 9.04 4.05
CA LEU A 66 -13.43 9.06 4.73
C LEU A 66 -13.21 8.87 6.24
N ARG A 67 -13.65 9.87 7.01
CA ARG A 67 -13.64 9.80 8.48
C ARG A 67 -14.98 9.23 8.93
N MET A 68 -14.98 8.05 9.55
CA MET A 68 -16.18 7.45 10.14
C MET A 68 -15.99 7.29 11.65
N GLY A 69 -16.83 7.96 12.44
CA GLY A 69 -16.93 7.71 13.89
C GLY A 69 -15.64 7.91 14.68
N GLY A 70 -14.77 8.85 14.29
CA GLY A 70 -13.50 9.13 14.98
C GLY A 70 -12.33 8.21 14.59
N VAL A 71 -12.52 7.35 13.58
CA VAL A 71 -11.45 6.60 12.89
C VAL A 71 -11.42 7.05 11.43
N ALA A 72 -10.24 7.41 10.94
CA ALA A 72 -10.04 7.70 9.52
C ALA A 72 -9.74 6.38 8.81
N LEU A 73 -10.67 5.92 7.97
CA LEU A 73 -10.39 4.78 7.11
C LEU A 73 -9.81 5.33 5.80
N ASP A 74 -8.55 5.03 5.51
CA ASP A 74 -7.90 5.56 4.32
C ASP A 74 -8.28 4.74 3.08
N VAL A 75 -9.44 5.11 2.50
CA VAL A 75 -10.00 4.51 1.29
C VAL A 75 -8.99 4.51 0.14
N SER A 76 -8.13 5.53 0.08
CA SER A 76 -7.06 5.67 -0.91
C SER A 76 -6.17 4.43 -0.99
N ILE A 77 -5.94 3.75 0.14
CA ILE A 77 -5.07 2.58 0.21
C ILE A 77 -5.77 1.33 -0.33
N ILE A 78 -7.05 1.17 -0.02
CA ILE A 78 -7.88 0.10 -0.58
C ILE A 78 -7.94 0.24 -2.10
N VAL A 79 -8.15 1.46 -2.58
CA VAL A 79 -8.16 1.76 -4.01
C VAL A 79 -6.81 1.45 -4.65
N LEU A 80 -5.69 1.82 -4.01
CA LEU A 80 -4.35 1.51 -4.52
C LEU A 80 -4.14 0.00 -4.64
N PHE A 81 -4.58 -0.77 -3.64
CA PHE A 81 -4.51 -2.23 -3.67
C PHE A 81 -5.32 -2.83 -4.82
N LEU A 82 -6.55 -2.35 -5.04
CA LEU A 82 -7.38 -2.76 -6.17
C LEU A 82 -6.72 -2.42 -7.51
N LEU A 83 -6.15 -1.23 -7.63
CA LEU A 83 -5.49 -0.76 -8.85
C LEU A 83 -4.29 -1.65 -9.19
N LEU A 84 -3.49 -2.04 -8.20
CA LEU A 84 -2.39 -3.01 -8.38
C LEU A 84 -2.88 -4.40 -8.76
N SER A 85 -3.98 -4.86 -8.18
CA SER A 85 -4.56 -6.16 -8.50
C SER A 85 -5.01 -6.21 -9.97
N VAL A 86 -5.67 -5.16 -10.45
CA VAL A 86 -6.03 -5.00 -11.86
C VAL A 86 -4.79 -4.93 -12.73
N LEU A 87 -3.77 -4.15 -12.33
CA LEU A 87 -2.52 -4.03 -13.08
C LEU A 87 -1.82 -5.39 -13.22
N MET A 88 -1.79 -6.19 -12.15
CA MET A 88 -1.21 -7.52 -12.14
C MET A 88 -2.00 -8.48 -13.05
N MET A 89 -3.34 -8.38 -13.06
CA MET A 89 -4.19 -9.16 -13.97
C MET A 89 -3.92 -8.82 -15.44
N VAL A 90 -3.77 -7.53 -15.77
CA VAL A 90 -3.47 -7.05 -17.13
C VAL A 90 -2.06 -7.47 -17.57
N VAL A 91 -1.06 -7.32 -16.70
CA VAL A 91 0.31 -7.78 -17.01
C VAL A 91 0.33 -9.30 -17.18
N SER A 92 -0.37 -10.04 -16.31
CA SER A 92 -0.48 -11.49 -16.43
C SER A 92 -1.15 -11.91 -17.74
N SER A 93 -2.22 -11.24 -18.18
CA SER A 93 -2.91 -11.62 -19.42
C SER A 93 -2.13 -11.30 -20.68
N ILE A 94 -1.26 -10.29 -20.65
CA ILE A 94 -0.45 -9.87 -21.81
C ILE A 94 0.82 -10.72 -21.94
N PHE A 95 1.47 -11.07 -20.83
CA PHE A 95 2.83 -11.63 -20.85
C PHE A 95 2.94 -13.13 -20.53
N LEU A 96 1.90 -13.73 -19.92
CA LEU A 96 1.83 -15.17 -19.69
C LEU A 96 1.20 -15.85 -20.91
#